data_AF-A0A6B1F973-F1
#
_entry.id   AF-A0A6B1F973-F1
#
_cell.length_a   1.000
_cell.length_b   1.000
_cell.length_c   1.000
_cell.angle_alpha   90.00
_cell.angle_beta   90.00
_cell.angle_gamma   90.00
#
_symmetry.space_group_name_H-M   'P 1'
#
loop_
_entity.id
_entity.type
_entity.pdbx_description
1 polymer ?
#
loop_
_entity_poly.entity_id
_entity_poly.type
_entity_poly.pdbx_seq_one_letter_code
_entity_poly.pdbx_strand_id
1 'polypeptide(L)'
;MMRAFHPSRWPLWFWILLVLVGCVGLWQSGGHSSSTWNGLTIAPENRCSPYDRERQYPYSSKIEPRIVAASDLRPGKIYAPYSNVILGSFKDTDIEHIVAVSEAHDSGLCAASDEIKRKFANDLLNLTLATPDVNRSQKSDKDLADWQPENNQCWFLDRVVAVKKKYGLTIDSKEAEAMKKLAAQC
;
A
#
# COMPACT_ATOMS: atom_id res chain seq x y z
N MET A 1 30.30 79.13 54.25
CA MET A 1 31.27 78.16 54.82
C MET A 1 31.18 76.91 53.96
N MET A 2 32.06 76.71 52.97
CA MET A 2 33.31 75.91 53.07
C MET A 2 33.01 74.49 53.61
N ARG A 3 33.20 73.36 52.92
CA ARG A 3 34.29 72.93 52.01
C ARG A 3 33.84 71.74 51.14
N ALA A 4 34.48 71.64 49.99
CA ALA A 4 34.54 70.46 49.12
C ALA A 4 35.37 69.32 49.74
N PHE A 5 35.08 68.07 49.36
CA PHE A 5 35.99 66.92 49.46
C PHE A 5 35.78 65.95 48.27
N HIS A 6 36.75 65.92 47.37
CA HIS A 6 37.24 64.75 46.61
C HIS A 6 38.63 64.41 47.22
N PRO A 7 39.26 63.22 47.07
CA PRO A 7 39.28 62.34 45.88
C PRO A 7 39.44 60.80 46.13
N SER A 8 39.53 60.06 45.01
CA SER A 8 40.34 58.85 44.73
C SER A 8 40.09 57.48 45.39
N ARG A 9 39.87 56.45 44.54
CA ARG A 9 40.77 55.28 44.32
C ARG A 9 40.18 54.27 43.29
N TRP A 10 41.01 53.93 42.30
CA TRP A 10 40.89 52.81 41.32
C TRP A 10 41.37 51.48 41.99
N PRO A 11 41.19 50.24 41.45
CA PRO A 11 41.25 49.88 40.03
C PRO A 11 40.37 48.74 39.47
N LEU A 12 40.31 48.76 38.13
CA LEU A 12 40.19 47.69 37.11
C LEU A 12 40.33 46.27 37.64
N TRP A 13 39.42 45.34 37.29
CA TRP A 13 39.64 44.10 36.54
C TRP A 13 38.26 43.46 36.25
N PHE A 14 38.13 42.84 35.07
CA PHE A 14 37.28 41.70 34.76
C PHE A 14 35.86 41.85 34.13
N TRP A 15 35.83 41.34 32.89
CA TRP A 15 34.73 40.75 32.10
C TRP A 15 33.79 41.66 31.31
N ILE A 16 34.23 41.90 30.06
CA ILE A 16 33.39 41.91 28.86
C ILE A 16 32.57 40.62 28.84
N LEU A 17 31.24 40.73 28.74
CA LEU A 17 30.39 39.64 28.27
C LEU A 17 29.54 40.14 27.11
N LEU A 18 29.98 39.76 25.91
CA LEU A 18 29.19 39.76 24.69
C LEU A 18 27.87 39.04 24.95
N VAL A 19 26.74 39.75 24.82
CA VAL A 19 25.46 39.09 24.55
C VAL A 19 25.46 38.74 23.06
N LEU A 20 26.01 37.56 22.77
CA LEU A 20 25.89 36.93 21.46
C LEU A 20 24.42 36.60 21.20
N VAL A 21 23.98 37.02 20.02
CA VAL A 21 22.73 36.64 19.35
C VAL A 21 22.59 35.12 19.36
N GLY A 22 21.77 34.61 20.26
CA GLY A 22 21.27 33.24 20.22
C GLY A 22 19.97 33.20 19.43
N CYS A 23 20.05 33.20 18.09
CA CYS A 23 18.98 32.61 17.29
C CYS A 23 18.86 31.15 17.72
N VAL A 24 17.92 30.88 18.63
CA VAL A 24 17.48 29.53 18.93
C VAL A 24 16.89 29.00 17.64
N GLY A 25 17.71 28.26 16.89
CA GLY A 25 17.26 27.47 15.76
C GLY A 25 16.24 26.47 16.28
N LEU A 26 14.97 26.79 16.07
CA LEU A 26 13.88 25.82 16.08
C LEU A 26 14.21 24.78 15.00
N TRP A 27 14.96 23.75 15.37
CA TRP A 27 14.98 22.50 14.63
C TRP A 27 13.59 21.88 14.77
N GLN A 28 12.68 22.30 13.89
CA GLN A 28 11.46 21.55 13.64
C GLN A 28 11.91 20.24 12.99
N SER A 29 11.96 19.18 13.79
CA SER A 29 11.92 17.82 13.28
C SER A 29 10.59 17.68 12.56
N GLY A 30 10.61 17.93 11.25
CA GLY A 30 9.49 17.67 10.35
C GLY A 30 9.23 16.16 10.35
N GLY A 31 8.41 15.71 11.31
CA GLY A 31 7.82 14.38 11.29
C GLY A 31 7.05 14.27 9.99
N HIS A 32 7.56 13.49 9.04
CA HIS A 32 6.83 13.15 7.84
C HIS A 32 5.67 12.25 8.27
N SER A 33 4.52 12.84 8.56
CA SER A 33 3.28 12.09 8.74
C SER A 33 3.03 11.37 7.42
N SER A 34 3.29 10.07 7.37
CA SER A 34 2.97 9.25 6.22
C SER A 34 1.46 9.41 5.92
N SER A 35 1.15 9.82 4.70
CA SER A 35 -0.24 9.95 4.26
C SER A 35 -0.86 8.55 4.19
N THR A 36 -2.09 8.43 4.69
CA THR A 36 -2.81 7.15 4.65
C THR A 36 -4.21 7.33 4.09
N TRP A 37 -4.76 6.27 3.51
CA TRP A 37 -6.18 6.17 3.20
C TRP A 37 -6.69 4.82 3.67
N ASN A 38 -7.76 4.83 4.48
CA ASN A 38 -8.33 3.63 5.08
C ASN A 38 -7.27 2.77 5.80
N GLY A 39 -6.25 3.37 6.42
CA GLY A 39 -5.16 2.65 7.08
C GLY A 39 -4.11 2.02 6.15
N LEU A 40 -4.22 2.20 4.84
CA LEU A 40 -3.16 1.88 3.87
C LEU A 40 -2.20 3.06 3.76
N THR A 41 -0.90 2.78 3.76
CA THR A 41 0.15 3.77 3.54
C THR A 41 0.16 4.19 2.08
N ILE A 42 0.13 5.51 1.83
CA ILE A 42 0.27 6.07 0.49
C ILE A 42 1.76 6.33 0.23
N ALA A 43 2.34 5.62 -0.74
CA ALA A 43 3.74 5.76 -1.13
C ALA A 43 3.94 5.36 -2.60
N PRO A 44 4.92 5.96 -3.31
CA PRO A 44 5.27 5.52 -4.65
C PRO A 44 5.66 4.04 -4.65
N GLU A 45 5.27 3.33 -5.71
CA GLU A 45 5.73 1.98 -5.99
C GLU A 45 7.26 1.91 -6.03
N ASN A 46 7.81 0.79 -5.56
CA ASN A 46 9.25 0.57 -5.54
C ASN A 46 9.59 -0.91 -5.71
N ARG A 47 9.92 -1.31 -6.94
CA ARG A 47 10.46 -2.64 -7.27
C ARG A 47 11.87 -2.83 -6.70
N CYS A 48 11.95 -3.12 -5.41
CA CYS A 48 13.22 -3.17 -4.67
C CYS A 48 14.03 -4.48 -4.83
N SER A 49 13.57 -5.43 -5.64
CA SER A 49 14.28 -6.67 -5.95
C SER A 49 13.92 -7.19 -7.35
N PRO A 50 14.72 -8.07 -7.98
CA PRO A 50 14.30 -8.77 -9.18
C PRO A 50 13.01 -9.57 -8.95
N TYR A 51 12.10 -9.46 -9.91
CA TYR A 51 10.83 -10.17 -9.91
C TYR A 51 10.93 -11.46 -10.72
N ASP A 52 10.50 -12.55 -10.11
CA ASP A 52 10.43 -13.88 -10.73
C ASP A 52 9.14 -14.54 -10.25
N ARG A 53 8.08 -14.48 -11.07
CA ARG A 53 6.75 -14.98 -10.72
C ARG A 53 6.78 -16.44 -10.31
N GLU A 54 7.41 -17.28 -11.11
CA GLU A 54 7.36 -18.73 -10.95
C GLU A 54 8.11 -19.17 -9.70
N ARG A 55 9.27 -18.56 -9.43
CA ARG A 55 10.07 -18.88 -8.26
C ARG A 55 9.49 -18.32 -6.97
N GLN A 56 9.04 -17.06 -7.01
CA GLN A 56 8.68 -16.31 -5.79
C GLN A 56 7.21 -16.48 -5.40
N TYR A 57 6.31 -16.66 -6.38
CA TYR A 57 4.86 -16.70 -6.17
C TYR A 57 4.21 -17.98 -6.73
N PRO A 58 4.72 -19.19 -6.42
CA PRO A 58 4.14 -20.42 -6.94
C PRO A 58 2.75 -20.69 -6.34
N TYR A 59 1.83 -21.15 -7.18
CA TYR A 59 0.52 -21.69 -6.81
C TYR A 59 0.16 -22.84 -7.74
N SER A 60 -0.85 -23.65 -7.36
CA SER A 60 -1.31 -24.80 -8.15
C SER A 60 -2.77 -24.63 -8.53
N SER A 61 -3.14 -25.03 -9.75
CA SER A 61 -4.54 -25.08 -10.19
C SER A 61 -5.44 -25.93 -9.30
N LYS A 62 -4.87 -26.86 -8.51
CA LYS A 62 -5.60 -27.66 -7.51
C LYS A 62 -6.32 -26.82 -6.44
N ILE A 63 -6.04 -25.53 -6.33
CA ILE A 63 -6.74 -24.61 -5.42
C ILE A 63 -8.13 -24.18 -5.92
N GLU A 64 -8.47 -24.38 -7.20
CA GLU A 64 -9.74 -23.95 -7.79
C GLU A 64 -11.00 -24.38 -7.01
N PRO A 65 -11.14 -25.63 -6.53
CA PRO A 65 -12.30 -26.02 -5.73
C PRO A 65 -12.38 -25.25 -4.40
N ARG A 66 -11.24 -24.86 -3.82
CA ARG A 66 -11.20 -24.06 -2.60
C ARG A 66 -11.61 -22.61 -2.87
N ILE A 67 -11.28 -22.05 -4.03
CA ILE A 67 -11.76 -20.73 -4.46
C ILE A 67 -13.29 -20.76 -4.58
N VAL A 68 -13.85 -21.78 -5.24
CA VAL A 68 -15.30 -21.96 -5.38
C VAL A 68 -16.00 -22.09 -4.03
N ALA A 69 -15.42 -22.85 -3.10
CA ALA A 69 -15.97 -23.01 -1.76
C ALA A 69 -15.89 -21.73 -0.91
N ALA A 70 -14.84 -20.92 -1.09
CA ALA A 70 -14.59 -19.70 -0.34
C ALA A 70 -15.18 -18.42 -0.98
N SER A 71 -15.89 -18.53 -2.10
CA SER A 71 -16.48 -17.38 -2.78
C SER A 71 -17.56 -16.72 -1.93
N ASP A 72 -17.43 -15.42 -1.63
CA ASP A 72 -18.46 -14.68 -0.89
C ASP A 72 -19.71 -14.41 -1.73
N LEU A 73 -19.53 -14.19 -3.05
CA LEU A 73 -20.59 -13.71 -3.92
C LEU A 73 -21.50 -14.85 -4.39
N ARG A 74 -20.91 -15.99 -4.74
CA ARG A 74 -21.63 -17.17 -5.25
C ARG A 74 -20.98 -18.47 -4.76
N PRO A 75 -21.12 -18.81 -3.46
CA PRO A 75 -20.55 -20.02 -2.88
C PRO A 75 -20.95 -21.28 -3.68
N GLY A 76 -19.99 -22.16 -3.96
CA GLY A 76 -20.25 -23.44 -4.65
C GLY A 76 -20.47 -23.32 -6.16
N LYS A 77 -20.31 -22.14 -6.76
CA LYS A 77 -20.36 -21.94 -8.21
C LYS A 77 -18.98 -21.57 -8.76
N ILE A 78 -18.65 -22.07 -9.96
CA ILE A 78 -17.52 -21.59 -10.75
C ILE A 78 -17.90 -20.22 -11.29
N TYR A 79 -17.66 -19.17 -10.51
CA TYR A 79 -18.15 -17.82 -10.76
C TYR A 79 -17.00 -16.86 -11.02
N ALA A 80 -17.05 -16.15 -12.15
CA ALA A 80 -16.13 -15.08 -12.47
C ALA A 80 -16.77 -13.73 -12.08
N PRO A 81 -16.35 -13.10 -10.96
CA PRO A 81 -17.06 -11.96 -10.42
C PRO A 81 -16.87 -10.69 -11.25
N TYR A 82 -15.75 -10.53 -11.94
CA TYR A 82 -15.49 -9.33 -12.74
C TYR A 82 -16.48 -9.14 -13.91
N SER A 83 -16.87 -10.26 -14.54
CA SER A 83 -17.83 -10.30 -15.64
C SER A 83 -19.23 -10.75 -15.22
N ASN A 84 -19.43 -11.07 -13.93
CA ASN A 84 -20.69 -11.57 -13.37
C ASN A 84 -21.26 -12.80 -14.11
N VAL A 85 -20.40 -13.77 -14.45
CA VAL A 85 -20.81 -15.00 -15.16
C VAL A 85 -20.53 -16.25 -14.34
N ILE A 86 -21.45 -17.21 -14.42
CA ILE A 86 -21.23 -18.58 -13.93
C ILE A 86 -20.74 -19.42 -15.11
N LEU A 87 -19.60 -20.08 -14.94
CA LEU A 87 -18.94 -20.89 -15.95
C LEU A 87 -19.22 -22.38 -15.69
N GLY A 88 -19.17 -23.18 -16.75
CA GLY A 88 -19.51 -24.61 -16.68
C GLY A 88 -18.38 -25.49 -16.16
N SER A 89 -17.14 -25.03 -16.29
CA SER A 89 -15.94 -25.81 -16.01
C SER A 89 -14.75 -24.92 -15.63
N PHE A 90 -13.81 -25.45 -14.86
CA PHE A 90 -12.53 -24.77 -14.58
C PHE A 90 -11.69 -24.54 -15.83
N LYS A 91 -11.89 -25.33 -16.89
CA LYS A 91 -11.23 -25.14 -18.19
C LYS A 91 -11.59 -23.82 -18.87
N ASP A 92 -12.71 -23.22 -18.48
CA ASP A 92 -13.20 -21.96 -19.03
C ASP A 92 -12.75 -20.75 -18.18
N THR A 93 -11.93 -20.98 -17.16
CA THR A 93 -11.51 -19.99 -16.17
C THR A 93 -9.99 -19.90 -16.08
N ASP A 94 -9.50 -18.75 -15.63
CA ASP A 94 -8.19 -18.64 -14.99
C ASP A 94 -8.36 -18.37 -13.49
N ILE A 95 -7.44 -18.89 -12.68
CA ILE A 95 -7.23 -18.37 -11.33
C ILE A 95 -6.66 -16.97 -11.46
N GLU A 96 -7.28 -16.02 -10.77
CA GLU A 96 -6.87 -14.63 -10.77
C GLU A 96 -6.52 -14.10 -9.39
N HIS A 97 -5.41 -13.36 -9.33
CA HIS A 97 -4.97 -12.63 -8.15
C HIS A 97 -5.61 -11.23 -8.15
N ILE A 98 -6.54 -10.98 -7.22
CA ILE A 98 -7.28 -9.72 -7.12
C ILE A 98 -6.32 -8.52 -7.09
N VAL A 99 -5.35 -8.56 -6.17
CA VAL A 99 -4.12 -7.77 -6.25
C VAL A 99 -3.08 -8.62 -6.98
N ALA A 100 -2.67 -8.18 -8.17
CA ALA A 100 -1.72 -8.93 -9.00
C ALA A 100 -0.38 -9.12 -8.27
N VAL A 101 0.30 -10.24 -8.50
CA VAL A 101 1.57 -10.53 -7.80
C VAL A 101 2.72 -9.61 -8.22
N SER A 102 2.69 -9.07 -9.44
CA SER A 102 3.66 -8.06 -9.93
C SER A 102 3.43 -6.74 -9.21
N GLU A 103 2.17 -6.28 -9.18
CA GLU A 103 1.74 -5.10 -8.42
C GLU A 103 2.10 -5.22 -6.93
N ALA A 104 1.77 -6.35 -6.28
CA ALA A 104 2.12 -6.55 -4.89
C ALA A 104 3.65 -6.56 -4.63
N HIS A 105 4.44 -6.97 -5.62
CA HIS A 105 5.90 -6.91 -5.55
C HIS A 105 6.38 -5.45 -5.47
N ASP A 106 5.79 -4.56 -6.27
CA ASP A 106 6.13 -3.15 -6.35
C ASP A 106 5.58 -2.35 -5.16
N SER A 107 4.46 -2.80 -4.63
CA SER A 107 3.80 -2.25 -3.43
C SER A 107 4.37 -2.77 -2.11
N GLY A 108 5.52 -3.47 -2.12
CA GLY A 108 6.30 -3.79 -0.91
C GLY A 108 6.71 -5.25 -0.74
N LEU A 109 6.11 -6.20 -1.48
CA LEU A 109 6.53 -7.61 -1.36
C LEU A 109 7.93 -7.87 -1.90
N CYS A 110 8.53 -6.98 -2.70
CA CYS A 110 9.93 -7.11 -3.12
C CYS A 110 10.89 -7.39 -1.93
N ALA A 111 10.64 -6.74 -0.78
CA ALA A 111 11.42 -6.89 0.45
C ALA A 111 10.98 -8.06 1.34
N ALA A 112 9.86 -8.71 1.03
CA ALA A 112 9.32 -9.79 1.84
C ALA A 112 10.08 -11.12 1.64
N SER A 113 10.02 -11.98 2.65
CA SER A 113 10.57 -13.34 2.54
C SER A 113 9.77 -14.18 1.53
N ASP A 114 10.42 -15.19 0.96
CA ASP A 114 9.75 -16.10 0.01
C ASP A 114 8.57 -16.84 0.66
N GLU A 115 8.57 -17.03 1.99
CA GLU A 115 7.42 -17.61 2.69
C GLU A 115 6.19 -16.69 2.63
N ILE A 116 6.37 -15.38 2.83
CA ILE A 116 5.28 -14.41 2.72
C ILE A 116 4.79 -14.31 1.28
N LYS A 117 5.69 -14.30 0.29
CA LYS A 117 5.34 -14.30 -1.13
C LYS A 117 4.53 -15.55 -1.53
N ARG A 118 4.91 -16.73 -1.05
CA ARG A 118 4.13 -17.97 -1.22
C ARG A 118 2.77 -17.91 -0.53
N LYS A 119 2.69 -17.36 0.69
CA LYS A 119 1.41 -17.16 1.38
C LYS A 119 0.49 -16.23 0.58
N PHE A 120 1.00 -15.12 0.08
CA PHE A 120 0.26 -14.19 -0.78
C PHE A 120 -0.30 -14.86 -2.04
N ALA A 121 0.54 -15.64 -2.73
CA ALA A 121 0.15 -16.31 -3.97
C ALA A 121 -0.96 -17.36 -3.80
N ASN A 122 -1.15 -17.90 -2.59
CA ASN A 122 -2.10 -18.98 -2.28
C ASN A 122 -3.25 -18.54 -1.35
N ASP A 123 -3.37 -17.24 -1.08
CA ASP A 123 -4.38 -16.72 -0.16
C ASP A 123 -5.75 -16.63 -0.83
N LEU A 124 -6.75 -17.33 -0.29
CA LEU A 124 -8.13 -17.26 -0.77
C LEU A 124 -8.76 -15.87 -0.58
N LEU A 125 -8.16 -15.01 0.25
CA LEU A 125 -8.55 -13.59 0.28
C LEU A 125 -8.20 -12.87 -1.02
N ASN A 126 -7.09 -13.25 -1.67
CA ASN A 126 -6.57 -12.63 -2.89
C ASN A 126 -6.88 -13.43 -4.17
N LEU A 127 -7.51 -14.60 -4.06
CA LEU A 127 -7.77 -15.46 -5.22
C LEU A 127 -9.25 -15.44 -5.62
N THR A 128 -9.49 -15.34 -6.92
CA THR A 128 -10.81 -15.52 -7.54
C THR A 128 -10.69 -16.29 -8.87
N LEU A 129 -11.80 -16.51 -9.55
CA LEU A 129 -11.81 -17.03 -10.92
C LEU A 129 -12.15 -15.88 -11.87
N ALA A 130 -11.58 -15.88 -13.06
CA ALA A 130 -11.90 -14.91 -14.11
C ALA A 130 -12.00 -15.61 -15.46
N THR A 131 -12.67 -14.99 -16.43
CA THR A 131 -12.54 -15.43 -17.82
C THR A 131 -11.13 -15.12 -18.31
N PRO A 132 -10.54 -15.95 -19.20
CA PRO A 132 -9.17 -15.74 -19.67
C PRO A 132 -8.91 -14.37 -20.29
N ASP A 133 -9.87 -13.82 -21.04
CA ASP A 133 -9.76 -12.48 -21.63
C ASP A 133 -9.66 -11.37 -20.57
N VAL A 134 -10.53 -11.43 -19.55
CA VAL A 134 -10.51 -10.45 -18.45
C VAL A 134 -9.20 -10.54 -17.67
N ASN A 135 -8.74 -11.75 -17.34
CA ASN A 135 -7.49 -11.93 -16.60
C ASN A 135 -6.28 -11.49 -17.45
N ARG A 136 -6.06 -12.10 -18.61
CA ARG A 136 -4.81 -12.00 -19.36
C ARG A 136 -4.68 -10.71 -20.16
N SER A 137 -5.79 -10.17 -20.67
CA SER A 137 -5.76 -9.07 -21.63
C SER A 137 -6.26 -7.75 -21.06
N GLN A 138 -7.32 -7.78 -20.24
CA GLN A 138 -7.87 -6.55 -19.67
C GLN A 138 -7.14 -6.15 -18.38
N LYS A 139 -7.17 -7.01 -17.35
CA LYS A 139 -6.57 -6.73 -16.05
C LYS A 139 -5.05 -6.85 -16.08
N SER A 140 -4.51 -8.00 -16.46
CA SER A 140 -3.07 -8.29 -16.41
C SER A 140 -2.50 -8.00 -15.00
N ASP A 141 -1.46 -7.20 -14.92
CA ASP A 141 -0.73 -6.77 -13.74
C ASP A 141 -1.14 -5.38 -13.23
N LYS A 142 -2.20 -4.80 -13.81
CA LYS A 142 -2.70 -3.47 -13.44
C LYS A 142 -3.20 -3.44 -11.99
N ASP A 143 -2.99 -2.30 -11.36
CA ASP A 143 -3.57 -1.92 -10.07
C ASP A 143 -5.03 -1.45 -10.22
N LEU A 144 -5.63 -0.96 -9.13
CA LEU A 144 -7.02 -0.47 -9.14
C LEU A 144 -7.18 0.86 -9.89
N ALA A 145 -6.12 1.68 -10.01
CA ALA A 145 -6.18 2.91 -10.79
C ALA A 145 -6.28 2.62 -12.30
N ASP A 146 -5.52 1.63 -12.77
CA ASP A 146 -5.40 1.32 -14.18
C ASP A 146 -6.47 0.34 -14.69
N TRP A 147 -7.08 -0.46 -13.79
CA TRP A 147 -8.19 -1.34 -14.16
C TRP A 147 -9.19 -1.57 -13.02
N GLN A 148 -10.47 -1.54 -13.38
CA GLN A 148 -11.58 -1.88 -12.49
C GLN A 148 -12.56 -2.78 -13.24
N PRO A 149 -13.18 -3.77 -12.57
CA PRO A 149 -14.13 -4.64 -13.23
C PRO A 149 -15.42 -3.88 -13.61
N GLU A 150 -16.10 -4.37 -14.66
CA GLU A 150 -17.41 -3.85 -15.06
C GLU A 150 -18.49 -4.16 -14.00
N ASN A 151 -18.34 -5.28 -13.29
CA ASN A 151 -19.28 -5.73 -12.27
C ASN A 151 -18.60 -5.88 -10.90
N ASN A 152 -19.39 -5.86 -9.83
CA ASN A 152 -18.94 -6.14 -8.46
C ASN A 152 -17.80 -5.22 -7.98
N GLN A 153 -17.79 -3.95 -8.38
CA GLN A 153 -16.72 -3.00 -8.08
C GLN A 153 -16.51 -2.80 -6.57
N CYS A 154 -17.58 -2.79 -5.78
CA CYS A 154 -17.49 -2.62 -4.32
C CYS A 154 -16.89 -3.82 -3.62
N TRP A 155 -17.23 -5.02 -4.07
CA TRP A 155 -16.56 -6.25 -3.61
C TRP A 155 -15.09 -6.26 -4.03
N PHE A 156 -14.77 -5.83 -5.25
CA PHE A 156 -13.39 -5.74 -5.72
C PHE A 156 -12.58 -4.76 -4.86
N LEU A 157 -13.09 -3.56 -4.61
CA LEU A 157 -12.47 -2.57 -3.73
C LEU A 157 -12.22 -3.12 -2.32
N ASP A 158 -13.23 -3.75 -1.71
CA ASP A 158 -13.12 -4.33 -0.37
C ASP A 158 -12.02 -5.41 -0.33
N ARG A 159 -11.98 -6.30 -1.33
CA ARG A 159 -10.94 -7.34 -1.43
C ARG A 159 -9.55 -6.73 -1.64
N VAL A 160 -9.38 -5.75 -2.52
CA VAL A 160 -8.08 -5.06 -2.71
C VAL A 160 -7.61 -4.45 -1.40
N VAL A 161 -8.47 -3.70 -0.70
CA VAL A 161 -8.14 -3.09 0.59
C VAL A 161 -7.77 -4.14 1.64
N ALA A 162 -8.56 -5.21 1.75
CA ALA A 162 -8.32 -6.27 2.73
C ALA A 162 -7.00 -6.99 2.48
N VAL A 163 -6.68 -7.31 1.22
CA VAL A 163 -5.41 -7.92 0.83
C VAL A 163 -4.25 -6.98 1.11
N LYS A 164 -4.31 -5.72 0.65
CA LYS A 164 -3.22 -4.77 0.86
C LYS A 164 -2.96 -4.53 2.36
N LYS A 165 -4.00 -4.44 3.19
CA LYS A 165 -3.84 -4.38 4.66
C LYS A 165 -3.17 -5.62 5.24
N LYS A 166 -3.64 -6.81 4.86
CA LYS A 166 -3.13 -8.09 5.41
C LYS A 166 -1.64 -8.28 5.16
N TYR A 167 -1.15 -7.80 4.03
CA TYR A 167 0.24 -7.96 3.62
C TYR A 167 1.10 -6.70 3.81
N GLY A 168 0.54 -5.63 4.37
CA GLY A 168 1.26 -4.38 4.59
C GLY A 168 1.70 -3.69 3.29
N LEU A 169 0.91 -3.84 2.24
CA LEU A 169 1.20 -3.25 0.92
C LEU A 169 0.84 -1.77 0.91
N THR A 170 1.65 -0.99 0.21
CA THR A 170 1.36 0.42 -0.05
C THR A 170 0.35 0.56 -1.19
N ILE A 171 -0.22 1.75 -1.29
CA ILE A 171 -0.96 2.22 -2.46
C ILE A 171 -0.27 3.48 -2.96
N ASP A 172 -0.18 3.68 -4.26
CA ASP A 172 0.35 4.94 -4.78
C ASP A 172 -0.70 6.06 -4.70
N SER A 173 -0.33 7.28 -5.10
CA SER A 173 -1.27 8.40 -5.03
C SER A 173 -2.44 8.26 -6.00
N LYS A 174 -2.23 7.68 -7.19
CA LYS A 174 -3.28 7.49 -8.21
C LYS A 174 -4.24 6.39 -7.76
N GLU A 175 -3.71 5.30 -7.23
CA GLU A 175 -4.49 4.20 -6.67
C GLU A 175 -5.34 4.69 -5.49
N ALA A 176 -4.76 5.51 -4.60
CA ALA A 176 -5.52 6.10 -3.49
C ALA A 176 -6.66 7.01 -3.98
N GLU A 177 -6.47 7.79 -5.04
CA GLU A 177 -7.53 8.62 -5.65
C GLU A 177 -8.63 7.77 -6.30
N ALA A 178 -8.25 6.74 -7.06
CA ALA A 178 -9.17 5.81 -7.69
C ALA A 178 -10.00 5.04 -6.65
N MET A 179 -9.35 4.57 -5.58
CA MET A 179 -10.00 3.90 -4.46
C MET A 179 -10.99 4.82 -3.73
N LYS A 180 -10.64 6.09 -3.48
CA LYS A 180 -11.57 7.06 -2.88
C LYS A 180 -12.79 7.30 -3.76
N LYS A 181 -12.57 7.48 -5.07
CA LYS A 181 -13.65 7.69 -6.04
C LYS A 181 -14.59 6.49 -6.08
N LEU A 182 -14.04 5.27 -6.12
CA LEU A 182 -14.85 4.06 -6.15
C LEU A 182 -15.57 3.83 -4.81
N ALA A 183 -14.91 4.09 -3.67
CA ALA A 183 -15.51 3.97 -2.35
C ALA A 183 -16.75 4.86 -2.17
N ALA A 184 -16.76 6.04 -2.79
CA ALA A 184 -17.90 6.95 -2.75
C ALA A 184 -19.15 6.43 -3.50
N GLN A 185 -19.03 5.33 -4.25
CA GLN A 185 -20.08 4.76 -5.08
C GLN A 185 -20.69 3.45 -4.53
N CYS A 186 -20.28 3.00 -3.32
CA CYS A 186 -20.49 1.62 -2.86
C CYS A 186 -21.57 1.34 -1.79
#